data_AF-A0A067N1J7-F1
#
_entry.id   AF-A0A067N1J7-F1
#
_cell.length_a   1.000
_cell.length_b   1.000
_cell.length_c   1.000
_cell.angle_alpha   90.00
_cell.angle_beta   90.00
_cell.angle_gamma   90.00
#
_symmetry.space_group_name_H-M   'P 1'
#
loop_
_entity.id
_entity.type
_entity.pdbx_description
1 polymer ?
#
loop_
_entity_poly.entity_id
_entity_poly.type
_entity_poly.pdbx_seq_one_letter_code
_entity_poly.pdbx_strand_id
1 'polypeptide(L)'
;PVPMSFPAILRNPKLSNRFAHLQEHKQRPSGSPGAVRNAGNAKEGKRWVRRLDNTRFAANPHIIPPTASDYSLSLPSKPSTFPEPLPAYLPRTAPAPSPAPPPPNPASAYAGRFSHSLKGVRRTLRKSGKAQALVKVVEVELLGWLNTSVVLNPHQNSKGDGRVLDTSGTIVEVSRSAGQMIWSISDDKFARYIVHSVARWYGVVSY
;
A
#
# COMPACT_ATOMS: atom_id res chain seq x y z
N PRO A 1 -17.75 21.36 54.15
CA PRO A 1 -17.52 21.74 52.74
C PRO A 1 -17.58 20.48 51.87
N VAL A 2 -18.49 20.42 50.89
CA VAL A 2 -18.65 19.24 50.03
C VAL A 2 -17.56 19.24 48.96
N PRO A 3 -16.75 18.19 48.84
CA PRO A 3 -15.73 18.12 47.80
C PRO A 3 -16.40 17.97 46.42
N MET A 4 -16.38 19.02 45.62
CA MET A 4 -16.88 18.97 44.24
C MET A 4 -15.93 18.16 43.37
N SER A 5 -16.39 17.02 42.85
CA SER A 5 -15.64 16.18 41.93
C SER A 5 -16.03 16.46 40.48
N PHE A 6 -15.04 16.38 39.57
CA PHE A 6 -15.25 16.66 38.15
C PHE A 6 -16.06 15.54 37.47
N PRO A 7 -17.04 15.87 36.60
CA PRO A 7 -17.89 14.88 35.94
C PRO A 7 -17.07 13.85 35.14
N ALA A 8 -17.39 12.57 35.28
CA ALA A 8 -16.65 11.47 34.66
C ALA A 8 -16.65 11.53 33.12
N ILE A 9 -17.66 12.13 32.51
CA ILE A 9 -17.80 12.32 31.05
C ILE A 9 -16.68 13.19 30.47
N LEU A 10 -16.13 14.12 31.25
CA LEU A 10 -15.04 15.00 30.82
C LEU A 10 -13.65 14.40 31.14
N ARG A 11 -13.59 13.20 31.70
CA ARG A 11 -12.31 12.53 32.01
C ARG A 11 -11.86 11.73 30.79
N ASN A 12 -10.76 12.16 30.18
CA ASN A 12 -10.11 11.38 29.12
C ASN A 12 -9.56 10.06 29.73
N PRO A 13 -10.08 8.88 29.33
CA PRO A 13 -9.72 7.60 29.95
C PRO A 13 -8.26 7.19 29.71
N LYS A 14 -7.55 7.91 28.81
CA LYS A 14 -6.14 7.65 28.51
C LYS A 14 -5.16 8.41 29.42
N LEU A 15 -5.65 9.32 30.27
CA LEU A 15 -4.82 10.08 31.20
C LEU A 15 -4.99 9.52 32.62
N SER A 16 -3.94 8.92 33.17
CA SER A 16 -4.03 8.30 34.51
C SER A 16 -4.04 9.33 35.65
N ASN A 17 -3.68 10.60 35.40
CA ASN A 17 -3.59 11.63 36.43
C ASN A 17 -4.17 12.98 35.97
N ARG A 18 -4.99 13.59 36.85
CA ARG A 18 -5.74 14.84 36.58
C ARG A 18 -4.85 16.06 36.37
N PHE A 19 -3.65 16.06 36.95
CA PHE A 19 -2.69 17.16 36.91
C PHE A 19 -1.43 16.79 36.12
N ALA A 20 -1.51 15.82 35.20
CA ALA A 20 -0.35 15.36 34.43
C ALA A 20 0.32 16.48 33.61
N HIS A 21 -0.40 17.56 33.30
CA HIS A 21 0.10 18.75 32.61
C HIS A 21 0.77 19.78 33.55
N LEU A 22 0.61 19.66 34.88
CA LEU A 22 1.29 20.48 35.88
C LEU A 22 2.59 19.84 36.40
N GLN A 23 2.86 18.58 36.05
CA GLN A 23 4.11 17.93 36.41
C GLN A 23 5.14 18.20 35.31
N GLU A 24 6.06 19.13 35.58
CA GLU A 24 7.29 19.25 34.81
C GLU A 24 8.04 17.91 34.82
N HIS A 25 8.62 17.62 33.66
CA HIS A 25 9.14 16.33 33.21
C HIS A 25 10.29 15.80 34.09
N LYS A 26 10.00 15.30 35.31
CA LYS A 26 10.96 14.52 36.07
C LYS A 26 10.98 13.09 35.53
N GLN A 27 12.18 12.65 35.13
CA GLN A 27 12.46 11.43 34.38
C GLN A 27 11.64 10.21 34.85
N ARG A 28 11.01 9.53 33.88
CA ARG A 28 10.26 8.28 34.07
C ARG A 28 11.18 7.15 34.58
N PRO A 29 10.86 6.45 35.68
CA PRO A 29 11.17 5.04 35.77
C PRO A 29 10.21 4.26 34.86
N SER A 30 10.79 3.37 34.06
CA SER A 30 10.11 2.44 33.16
C SER A 30 9.18 1.50 33.96
N GLY A 31 7.87 1.69 33.83
CA GLY A 31 6.91 0.77 34.43
C GLY A 31 5.49 1.30 34.44
N SER A 32 4.87 1.49 33.27
CA SER A 32 3.41 1.59 33.24
C SER A 32 2.84 0.18 33.48
N PRO A 33 1.91 -0.03 34.43
CA PRO A 33 1.12 -1.25 34.43
C PRO A 33 0.30 -1.24 33.14
N GLY A 34 0.68 -2.11 32.21
CA GLY A 34 -0.09 -2.32 30.99
C GLY A 34 -1.49 -2.71 31.38
N ALA A 35 -2.49 -1.99 30.86
CA ALA A 35 -3.86 -2.46 30.85
C ALA A 35 -3.83 -3.94 30.42
N VAL A 36 -4.33 -4.82 31.29
CA VAL A 36 -4.44 -6.25 31.04
C VAL A 36 -5.40 -6.41 29.86
N ARG A 37 -4.83 -6.42 28.66
CA ARG A 37 -5.54 -6.85 27.47
C ARG A 37 -5.59 -8.35 27.63
N ASN A 38 -6.76 -8.90 27.95
CA ASN A 38 -6.96 -10.35 28.02
C ASN A 38 -6.31 -11.00 26.79
N ALA A 39 -5.17 -11.66 27.03
CA ALA A 39 -4.27 -12.17 26.00
C ALA A 39 -4.79 -13.46 25.34
N GLY A 40 -6.05 -13.84 25.61
CA GLY A 40 -6.66 -15.07 25.11
C GLY A 40 -6.97 -15.04 23.61
N ASN A 41 -7.21 -13.87 23.00
CA ASN A 41 -7.68 -13.77 21.60
C ASN A 41 -6.80 -12.88 20.70
N ALA A 42 -5.52 -12.71 21.02
CA ALA A 42 -4.61 -11.89 20.22
C ALA A 42 -4.27 -12.49 18.83
N LYS A 43 -4.53 -13.78 18.63
CA LYS A 43 -4.33 -14.47 17.33
C LYS A 43 -5.54 -14.36 16.40
N GLU A 44 -6.64 -13.84 16.90
CA GLU A 44 -7.92 -13.93 16.24
C GLU A 44 -8.18 -12.64 15.47
N GLY A 45 -8.55 -12.78 14.19
CA GLY A 45 -8.55 -11.64 13.27
C GLY A 45 -9.50 -10.54 13.73
N LYS A 46 -9.20 -9.26 13.44
CA LYS A 46 -10.09 -8.13 13.76
C LYS A 46 -11.53 -8.30 13.26
N ARG A 47 -11.76 -9.17 12.26
CA ARG A 47 -13.10 -9.53 11.76
C ARG A 47 -13.83 -10.49 12.71
N TRP A 48 -13.14 -11.46 13.29
CA TRP A 48 -13.74 -12.39 14.25
C TRP A 48 -14.12 -11.71 15.55
N VAL A 49 -13.26 -10.83 16.07
CA VAL A 49 -13.57 -10.06 17.29
C VAL A 49 -14.84 -9.22 17.09
N ARG A 50 -14.98 -8.58 15.92
CA ARG A 50 -16.19 -7.83 15.58
C ARG A 50 -17.42 -8.72 15.42
N ARG A 51 -17.29 -9.93 14.87
CA ARG A 51 -18.40 -10.89 14.80
C ARG A 51 -18.85 -11.29 16.21
N LEU A 52 -17.90 -11.61 17.10
CA LEU A 52 -18.20 -11.97 18.48
C LEU A 52 -18.85 -10.81 19.24
N ASP A 53 -18.34 -9.58 19.09
CA ASP A 53 -19.00 -8.42 19.70
C ASP A 53 -20.40 -8.19 19.11
N ASN A 54 -20.59 -8.35 17.79
CA ASN A 54 -21.92 -8.28 17.17
C ASN A 54 -22.87 -9.38 17.67
N THR A 55 -22.39 -10.57 18.06
CA THR A 55 -23.27 -11.60 18.65
C THR A 55 -23.83 -11.19 20.01
N ARG A 56 -23.11 -10.36 20.79
CA ARG A 56 -23.64 -9.85 22.09
C ARG A 56 -24.86 -8.95 21.91
N PHE A 57 -25.00 -8.38 20.72
CA PHE A 57 -26.09 -7.50 20.34
C PHE A 57 -27.31 -8.24 19.77
N ALA A 58 -27.23 -9.57 19.58
CA ALA A 58 -28.33 -10.36 19.02
C ALA A 58 -29.59 -10.42 19.93
N ALA A 59 -29.43 -10.25 21.24
CA ALA A 59 -30.53 -10.30 22.21
C ALA A 59 -31.14 -8.91 22.52
N ASN A 60 -30.69 -7.84 21.85
CA ASN A 60 -31.20 -6.50 22.12
C ASN A 60 -32.44 -6.21 21.26
N PRO A 61 -33.62 -5.96 21.86
CA PRO A 61 -34.86 -5.71 21.12
C PRO A 61 -34.87 -4.39 20.33
N HIS A 62 -33.89 -3.50 20.57
CA HIS A 62 -33.76 -2.24 19.85
C HIS A 62 -32.82 -2.31 18.63
N ILE A 63 -32.25 -3.49 18.35
CA ILE A 63 -31.36 -3.68 17.21
C ILE A 63 -32.15 -4.23 16.05
N ILE A 64 -32.42 -3.35 15.08
CA ILE A 64 -33.14 -3.66 13.86
C ILE A 64 -32.11 -4.05 12.79
N PRO A 65 -32.22 -5.23 12.16
CA PRO A 65 -31.34 -5.60 11.06
C PRO A 65 -31.58 -4.67 9.87
N PRO A 66 -30.53 -4.36 9.09
CA PRO A 66 -30.69 -3.55 7.89
C PRO A 66 -31.69 -4.22 6.93
N THR A 67 -32.64 -3.42 6.48
CA THR A 67 -33.68 -3.79 5.51
C THR A 67 -33.15 -3.65 4.09
N ALA A 68 -33.82 -4.26 3.11
CA ALA A 68 -33.41 -4.15 1.70
C ALA A 68 -33.35 -2.69 1.20
N SER A 69 -34.19 -1.81 1.75
CA SER A 69 -34.19 -0.37 1.46
C SER A 69 -32.93 0.34 1.97
N ASP A 70 -32.30 -0.12 3.06
CA ASP A 70 -31.08 0.49 3.61
C ASP A 70 -29.87 0.28 2.68
N TYR A 71 -29.93 -0.74 1.82
CA TYR A 71 -28.93 -0.99 0.78
C TYR A 71 -29.20 -0.23 -0.52
N SER A 72 -30.41 0.34 -0.68
CA SER A 72 -30.74 1.14 -1.86
C SER A 72 -30.17 2.54 -1.73
N LEU A 73 -29.08 2.82 -2.44
CA LEU A 73 -28.56 4.17 -2.55
C LEU A 73 -29.46 4.95 -3.54
N SER A 74 -30.26 5.88 -3.02
CA SER A 74 -31.00 6.84 -3.86
C SER A 74 -29.98 7.75 -4.56
N LEU A 75 -29.59 7.36 -5.77
CA LEU A 75 -28.74 8.20 -6.60
C LEU A 75 -29.57 9.41 -7.07
N PRO A 76 -29.10 10.66 -6.87
CA PRO A 76 -29.77 11.81 -7.42
C PRO A 76 -29.81 11.67 -8.95
N SER A 77 -31.01 11.58 -9.52
CA SER A 77 -31.20 11.64 -10.97
C SER A 77 -30.79 13.04 -11.44
N LYS A 78 -29.65 13.14 -12.11
CA LYS A 78 -29.18 14.40 -12.68
C LYS A 78 -29.83 14.55 -14.06
N PRO A 79 -30.60 15.62 -14.31
CA PRO A 79 -31.05 15.90 -15.67
C PRO A 79 -29.81 16.10 -16.57
N SER A 80 -29.87 15.59 -17.79
CA SER A 80 -28.82 15.80 -18.78
C SER A 80 -28.64 17.31 -18.99
N THR A 81 -27.43 17.82 -18.80
CA THR A 81 -27.11 19.23 -19.05
C THR A 81 -27.05 19.54 -20.55
N PHE A 82 -27.12 18.51 -21.41
CA PHE A 82 -27.05 18.67 -22.86
C PHE A 82 -28.45 18.67 -23.48
N PRO A 83 -28.76 19.61 -24.38
CA PRO A 83 -29.99 19.59 -25.14
C PRO A 83 -30.04 18.33 -26.01
N GLU A 84 -31.12 17.56 -25.90
CA GLU A 84 -31.42 16.43 -26.78
C GLU A 84 -32.54 16.81 -27.75
N PRO A 85 -32.35 16.66 -29.07
CA PRO A 85 -31.15 16.18 -29.75
C PRO A 85 -30.03 17.24 -29.80
N LEU A 86 -28.78 16.79 -29.90
CA LEU A 86 -27.64 17.71 -30.07
C LEU A 86 -27.90 18.69 -31.22
N PRO A 87 -27.65 20.01 -31.04
CA PRO A 87 -27.82 20.99 -32.08
C PRO A 87 -26.99 20.65 -33.33
N ALA A 88 -27.57 20.83 -34.52
CA ALA A 88 -26.96 20.40 -35.79
C ALA A 88 -25.60 21.04 -36.12
N TYR A 89 -25.28 22.17 -35.47
CA TYR A 89 -24.00 22.88 -35.64
C TYR A 89 -22.86 22.31 -34.79
N LEU A 90 -23.13 21.37 -33.87
CA LEU A 90 -22.09 20.70 -33.09
C LEU A 90 -21.76 19.34 -33.73
N PRO A 91 -20.54 19.15 -34.28
CA PRO A 91 -20.16 17.91 -34.93
C PRO A 91 -20.15 16.74 -33.94
N ARG A 92 -20.87 15.65 -34.27
CA ARG A 92 -21.00 14.44 -33.43
C ARG A 92 -19.69 13.67 -33.20
N THR A 93 -18.68 13.93 -34.02
CA THR A 93 -17.44 13.13 -34.11
C THR A 93 -16.18 13.95 -33.90
N ALA A 94 -16.28 15.23 -33.53
CA ALA A 94 -15.09 16.01 -33.22
C ALA A 94 -14.55 15.59 -31.84
N PRO A 95 -13.36 14.98 -31.74
CA PRO A 95 -12.74 14.75 -30.45
C PRO A 95 -12.51 16.11 -29.79
N ALA A 96 -12.86 16.23 -28.52
CA ALA A 96 -12.52 17.41 -27.75
C ALA A 96 -10.99 17.61 -27.77
N PRO A 97 -10.50 18.84 -27.89
CA PRO A 97 -9.07 19.10 -27.81
C PRO A 97 -8.55 18.58 -26.47
N SER A 98 -7.50 17.75 -26.51
CA SER A 98 -6.88 17.26 -25.28
C SER A 98 -6.36 18.47 -24.50
N PRO A 99 -6.77 18.65 -23.24
CA PRO A 99 -6.25 19.74 -22.43
C PRO A 99 -4.73 19.61 -22.32
N ALA A 100 -4.04 20.75 -22.29
CA ALA A 100 -2.60 20.77 -22.07
C ALA A 100 -2.28 20.10 -20.73
N PRO A 101 -1.28 19.20 -20.66
CA PRO A 101 -0.89 18.58 -19.41
C PRO A 101 -0.45 19.67 -18.42
N PRO A 102 -0.95 19.64 -17.16
CA PRO A 102 -0.54 20.63 -16.17
C PRO A 102 0.96 20.50 -15.86
N PRO A 103 1.64 21.59 -15.49
CA PRO A 103 3.04 21.53 -15.12
C PRO A 103 3.23 20.65 -13.87
N PRO A 104 4.33 19.88 -13.79
CA PRO A 104 4.58 19.00 -12.66
C PRO A 104 4.75 19.82 -11.37
N ASN A 105 3.80 19.70 -10.45
CA ASN A 105 3.86 20.34 -9.14
C ASN A 105 4.45 19.36 -8.09
N PRO A 106 5.67 19.62 -7.59
CA PRO A 106 6.32 18.73 -6.62
C PRO A 106 5.50 18.61 -5.32
N ALA A 107 4.86 19.70 -4.86
CA ALA A 107 4.07 19.68 -3.63
C ALA A 107 2.86 18.73 -3.71
N SER A 108 2.18 18.69 -4.87
CA SER A 108 1.08 17.75 -5.12
C SER A 108 1.57 16.30 -5.20
N ALA A 109 2.74 16.07 -5.80
CA ALA A 109 3.36 14.75 -5.85
C ALA A 109 3.78 14.24 -4.46
N TYR A 110 4.23 15.14 -3.58
CA TYR A 110 4.55 14.82 -2.19
C TYR A 110 3.29 14.64 -1.31
N ALA A 111 2.19 15.34 -1.58
CA ALA A 111 0.94 15.22 -0.82
C ALA A 111 0.26 13.84 -0.99
N GLY A 112 0.42 13.21 -2.16
CA GLY A 112 -0.03 11.83 -2.43
C GLY A 112 0.91 10.74 -1.92
N ARG A 113 2.01 11.10 -1.24
CA ARG A 113 2.94 10.14 -0.65
C ARG A 113 2.28 9.53 0.58
N PHE A 114 1.41 8.54 0.36
CA PHE A 114 0.92 7.68 1.41
C PHE A 114 2.14 7.09 2.11
N SER A 115 2.48 7.64 3.28
CA SER A 115 3.38 7.05 4.26
C SER A 115 2.69 5.83 4.87
N HIS A 116 2.16 4.94 4.02
CA HIS A 116 1.73 3.63 4.42
C HIS A 116 2.90 3.02 5.18
N SER A 117 2.69 2.79 6.47
CA SER A 117 3.77 2.42 7.36
C SER A 117 4.52 1.24 6.76
N LEU A 118 5.75 1.49 6.31
CA LEU A 118 6.63 0.43 5.80
C LEU A 118 6.91 -0.61 6.89
N LYS A 119 6.46 -0.42 8.14
CA LYS A 119 6.55 -1.39 9.22
C LYS A 119 5.92 -2.74 8.86
N GLY A 120 4.82 -2.75 8.09
CA GLY A 120 4.19 -3.99 7.60
C GLY A 120 5.08 -4.70 6.58
N VAL A 121 5.50 -3.98 5.55
CA VAL A 121 6.38 -4.49 4.47
C VAL A 121 7.75 -4.88 5.02
N ARG A 122 8.37 -4.07 5.89
CA ARG A 122 9.63 -4.40 6.56
C ARG A 122 9.51 -5.65 7.43
N ARG A 123 8.36 -5.86 8.07
CA ARG A 123 8.09 -7.09 8.83
C ARG A 123 7.96 -8.30 7.91
N THR A 124 7.30 -8.18 6.75
CA THR A 124 7.21 -9.29 5.79
C THR A 124 8.56 -9.60 5.17
N LEU A 125 9.30 -8.57 4.74
CA LEU A 125 10.66 -8.70 4.19
C LEU A 125 11.64 -9.35 5.18
N ARG A 126 11.61 -8.96 6.47
CA ARG A 126 12.46 -9.59 7.51
C ARG A 126 12.11 -11.06 7.75
N LYS A 127 10.86 -11.47 7.53
CA LYS A 127 10.44 -12.87 7.68
C LYS A 127 10.79 -13.70 6.45
N SER A 128 10.80 -13.11 5.27
CA SER A 128 11.23 -13.75 4.04
C SER A 128 12.73 -13.56 3.85
N GLY A 129 13.57 -14.39 4.48
CA GLY A 129 15.04 -14.37 4.25
C GLY A 129 15.43 -14.47 2.75
N LYS A 130 14.53 -15.02 1.92
CA LYS A 130 14.62 -15.06 0.46
C LYS A 130 14.72 -13.69 -0.22
N ALA A 131 14.15 -12.64 0.38
CA ALA A 131 14.14 -11.30 -0.22
C ALA A 131 15.54 -10.71 -0.33
N GLN A 132 16.38 -10.88 0.70
CA GLN A 132 17.74 -10.36 0.69
C GLN A 132 18.61 -11.10 -0.35
N ALA A 133 18.44 -12.42 -0.47
CA ALA A 133 19.14 -13.21 -1.48
C ALA A 133 18.74 -12.75 -2.89
N LEU A 134 17.44 -12.59 -3.15
CA LEU A 134 16.92 -12.17 -4.45
C LEU A 134 17.34 -10.74 -4.81
N VAL A 135 17.34 -9.81 -3.86
CA VAL A 135 17.87 -8.45 -4.06
C VAL A 135 19.34 -8.50 -4.47
N LYS A 136 20.18 -9.27 -3.76
CA LYS A 136 21.61 -9.39 -4.08
C LYS A 136 21.84 -9.95 -5.49
N VAL A 137 21.10 -10.99 -5.87
CA VAL A 137 21.20 -11.60 -7.21
C VAL A 137 20.85 -10.56 -8.29
N VAL A 138 19.73 -9.88 -8.14
CA VAL A 138 19.25 -8.85 -9.08
C VAL A 138 20.23 -7.67 -9.15
N GLU A 139 20.75 -7.23 -8.01
CA GLU A 139 21.68 -6.10 -7.90
C GLU A 139 23.02 -6.40 -8.58
N VAL A 140 23.59 -7.58 -8.36
CA VAL A 140 24.85 -8.00 -9.00
C VAL A 140 24.72 -8.00 -10.53
N GLU A 141 23.61 -8.52 -11.05
CA GLU A 141 23.41 -8.64 -12.49
C GLU A 141 23.08 -7.30 -13.14
N LEU A 142 22.29 -6.45 -12.47
CA LEU A 142 21.99 -5.10 -12.94
C LEU A 142 23.23 -4.19 -12.94
N LEU A 143 24.02 -4.22 -11.86
CA LEU A 143 25.27 -3.46 -11.80
C LEU A 143 26.31 -4.02 -12.78
N GLY A 144 26.38 -5.34 -12.96
CA GLY A 144 27.20 -5.98 -13.98
C GLY A 144 26.86 -5.44 -15.36
N TRP A 145 25.57 -5.41 -15.71
CA TRP A 145 25.08 -4.85 -16.96
C TRP A 145 25.41 -3.36 -17.13
N LEU A 146 25.16 -2.54 -16.10
CA LEU A 146 25.45 -1.09 -16.13
C LEU A 146 26.95 -0.79 -16.29
N ASN A 147 27.82 -1.65 -15.75
CA ASN A 147 29.27 -1.48 -15.81
C ASN A 147 29.89 -2.07 -17.09
N THR A 148 29.19 -2.94 -17.81
CA THR A 148 29.70 -3.55 -19.04
C THR A 148 29.49 -2.64 -20.25
N SER A 149 30.58 -2.12 -20.81
CA SER A 149 30.66 -1.49 -22.13
C SER A 149 30.91 -2.55 -23.22
N VAL A 150 30.00 -3.50 -23.45
CA VAL A 150 30.26 -4.60 -24.40
C VAL A 150 29.32 -4.60 -25.61
N VAL A 151 30.00 -4.72 -26.75
CA VAL A 151 29.64 -4.58 -28.16
C VAL A 151 28.52 -5.51 -28.61
N LEU A 152 27.69 -4.97 -29.50
CA LEU A 152 26.60 -5.63 -30.22
C LEU A 152 27.09 -6.87 -31.00
N ASN A 153 26.52 -8.05 -30.71
CA ASN A 153 26.40 -9.12 -31.69
C ASN A 153 24.92 -9.30 -32.04
N PRO A 154 24.38 -8.58 -33.04
CA PRO A 154 22.95 -8.53 -33.34
C PRO A 154 22.40 -9.80 -34.00
N HIS A 155 23.20 -10.87 -34.11
CA HIS A 155 22.83 -12.12 -34.80
C HIS A 155 22.90 -13.36 -33.91
N GLN A 156 23.21 -13.22 -32.63
CA GLN A 156 23.16 -14.36 -31.71
C GLN A 156 21.73 -14.53 -31.19
N ASN A 157 20.84 -14.98 -32.09
CA ASN A 157 19.57 -15.58 -31.73
C ASN A 157 19.86 -16.93 -31.05
N SER A 158 20.38 -16.92 -29.83
CA SER A 158 20.38 -18.12 -29.00
C SER A 158 18.92 -18.38 -28.59
N LYS A 159 18.22 -19.17 -29.41
CA LYS A 159 17.00 -19.90 -29.02
C LYS A 159 17.34 -21.00 -28.00
N GLY A 160 18.10 -20.65 -26.95
CA GLY A 160 18.58 -21.56 -25.93
C GLY A 160 18.08 -21.09 -24.59
N ASP A 161 17.54 -22.02 -23.81
CA ASP A 161 17.02 -21.86 -22.45
C ASP A 161 17.69 -20.71 -21.70
N GLY A 162 16.88 -19.69 -21.39
CA GLY A 162 17.37 -18.47 -20.78
C GLY A 162 18.21 -18.74 -19.53
N ARG A 163 19.19 -17.88 -19.26
CA ARG A 163 20.11 -18.06 -18.13
C ARG A 163 19.34 -17.89 -16.82
N VAL A 164 19.24 -18.94 -16.03
CA VAL A 164 18.61 -18.89 -14.71
C VAL A 164 19.47 -18.05 -13.78
N LEU A 165 18.87 -16.99 -13.21
CA LEU A 165 19.57 -16.00 -12.37
C LEU A 165 19.52 -16.38 -10.88
N ASP A 166 18.42 -17.00 -10.43
CA ASP A 166 18.23 -17.39 -9.03
C ASP A 166 18.34 -18.91 -8.83
N THR A 167 18.81 -19.34 -7.65
CA THR A 167 18.89 -20.75 -7.27
C THR A 167 17.52 -21.44 -7.31
N SER A 168 16.44 -20.67 -7.18
CA SER A 168 15.06 -21.17 -7.22
C SER A 168 14.46 -21.27 -8.62
N GLY A 169 15.16 -20.83 -9.67
CA GLY A 169 14.61 -20.84 -11.04
C GLY A 169 13.53 -19.78 -11.31
N THR A 170 13.29 -18.86 -10.36
CA THR A 170 12.16 -17.91 -10.46
C THR A 170 12.37 -16.84 -11.52
N ILE A 171 13.62 -16.39 -11.70
CA ILE A 171 14.00 -15.34 -12.65
C ILE A 171 14.95 -15.95 -13.69
N VAL A 172 14.59 -15.80 -14.95
CA VAL A 172 15.33 -16.33 -16.09
C VAL A 172 15.63 -15.19 -17.05
N GLU A 173 16.89 -15.03 -17.42
CA GLU A 173 17.31 -14.03 -18.40
C GLU A 173 16.99 -14.50 -19.81
N VAL A 174 16.16 -13.74 -20.52
CA VAL A 174 15.75 -14.04 -21.89
C VAL A 174 16.72 -13.40 -22.90
N SER A 175 17.12 -12.15 -22.65
CA SER A 175 18.09 -11.46 -23.51
C SER A 175 18.77 -10.31 -22.79
N ARG A 176 20.02 -10.03 -23.15
CA ARG A 176 20.79 -8.88 -22.67
C ARG A 176 21.43 -8.14 -23.85
N SER A 177 21.30 -6.82 -23.82
CA SER A 177 21.86 -5.86 -24.77
C SER A 177 22.38 -4.64 -24.01
N ALA A 178 23.28 -3.86 -24.59
CA ALA A 178 23.79 -2.64 -23.96
C ALA A 178 22.69 -1.63 -23.59
N GLY A 179 21.58 -1.60 -24.35
CA GLY A 179 20.46 -0.69 -24.10
C GLY A 179 19.30 -1.28 -23.29
N GLN A 180 19.20 -2.60 -23.16
CA GLN A 180 18.06 -3.24 -22.50
C GLN A 180 18.39 -4.65 -21.99
N MET A 181 17.73 -5.04 -20.91
CA MET A 181 17.81 -6.37 -20.32
C MET A 181 16.39 -6.91 -20.14
N ILE A 182 16.16 -8.15 -20.60
CA ILE A 182 14.84 -8.79 -20.59
C ILE A 182 14.90 -10.01 -19.70
N TRP A 183 14.08 -10.01 -18.65
CA TRP A 183 13.91 -11.11 -17.72
C TRP A 183 12.51 -11.69 -17.80
N SER A 184 12.43 -13.02 -17.83
CA SER A 184 11.21 -13.79 -17.61
C SER A 184 11.11 -14.13 -16.13
N ILE A 185 10.00 -13.75 -15.51
CA ILE A 185 9.70 -14.02 -14.10
C ILE A 185 8.47 -14.93 -14.08
N SER A 186 8.66 -16.19 -13.69
CA SER A 186 7.55 -17.12 -13.40
C SER A 186 6.67 -16.51 -12.31
N ASP A 187 5.33 -16.71 -12.33
CA ASP A 187 4.22 -15.94 -11.68
C ASP A 187 4.34 -15.54 -10.18
N ASP A 188 5.51 -15.04 -9.79
CA ASP A 188 5.91 -14.57 -8.49
C ASP A 188 5.87 -13.05 -8.52
N LYS A 189 4.73 -12.54 -8.07
CA LYS A 189 4.46 -11.12 -7.92
C LYS A 189 5.49 -10.44 -7.00
N PHE A 190 6.07 -11.18 -6.06
CA PHE A 190 7.06 -10.66 -5.12
C PHE A 190 8.44 -10.51 -5.77
N ALA A 191 8.90 -11.51 -6.53
CA ALA A 191 10.12 -11.40 -7.33
C ALA A 191 10.04 -10.22 -8.31
N ARG A 192 8.91 -10.09 -9.02
CA ARG A 192 8.66 -8.95 -9.93
C ARG A 192 8.74 -7.60 -9.21
N TYR A 193 8.10 -7.48 -8.04
CA TYR A 193 8.18 -6.27 -7.22
C TYR A 193 9.62 -5.92 -6.82
N ILE A 194 10.44 -6.91 -6.44
CA ILE A 194 11.85 -6.68 -6.09
C ILE A 194 12.64 -6.18 -7.29
N VAL A 195 12.49 -6.81 -8.46
CA VAL A 195 13.15 -6.39 -9.70
C VAL A 195 12.88 -4.92 -10.01
N HIS A 196 11.61 -4.49 -10.01
CA HIS A 196 11.26 -3.09 -10.25
C HIS A 196 11.79 -2.15 -9.16
N SER A 197 11.80 -2.60 -7.91
CA SER A 197 12.30 -1.81 -6.79
C SER A 197 13.81 -1.55 -6.91
N VAL A 198 14.58 -2.57 -7.28
CA VAL A 198 16.03 -2.45 -7.48
C VAL A 198 16.33 -1.61 -8.71
N ALA A 199 15.65 -1.85 -9.85
CA ALA A 199 15.81 -1.03 -11.05
C ALA A 199 15.55 0.46 -10.75
N ARG A 200 14.47 0.77 -10.04
CA ARG A 200 14.13 2.13 -9.63
C ARG A 200 15.17 2.76 -8.70
N TRP A 201 15.78 1.97 -7.81
CA TRP A 201 16.83 2.46 -6.91
C TRP A 201 18.07 2.94 -7.68
N TYR A 202 18.43 2.24 -8.75
CA TYR A 202 19.55 2.60 -9.64
C TYR A 202 19.15 3.53 -10.79
N GLY A 203 17.91 4.04 -10.81
CA GLY A 203 17.44 4.95 -11.85
C GLY A 203 17.18 4.30 -13.21
N VAL A 204 17.10 2.97 -13.28
CA VAL A 204 16.79 2.22 -14.49
C VAL A 204 15.27 2.14 -14.69
N VAL A 205 14.80 2.43 -15.90
CA VAL A 205 13.39 2.29 -16.27
C VAL A 205 13.04 0.81 -16.38
N SER A 206 11.96 0.39 -15.73
CA SER A 206 11.46 -0.99 -15.78
C SER A 206 9.96 -1.00 -16.09
N TYR A 207 9.54 -2.00 -16.86
CA TYR A 207 8.17 -2.19 -17.37
C TYR A 207 7.60 -3.53 -16.92
#